data_AF-A0A831KI20-F1
#
_entry.id   AF-A0A831KI20-F1
#
_cell.length_a   1.000
_cell.length_b   1.000
_cell.length_c   1.000
_cell.angle_alpha   90.00
_cell.angle_beta   90.00
_cell.angle_gamma   90.00
#
_symmetry.space_group_name_H-M   'P 1'
#
loop_
_entity.id
_entity.type
_entity.pdbx_description
1 polymer ?
#
loop_
_entity_poly.entity_id
_entity_poly.type
_entity_poly.pdbx_seq_one_letter_code
_entity_poly.pdbx_strand_id
1 'polypeptide(L)'
;MIKKIRNNKGVTLIEVVMAVVIAGILAAAAMRSATTITETARTELTKTEMNDIAYAIVGNDNLQNNHIRNDFGYVGDIGAMPPDLSALMTNPGGYTTWKGPYINNRFAQTSSDYTQDAWGISYTFSGVDITSSGSGSSIVHKIGEATTNFLINKVSGNIYDSDGTPPGSIYKDSISVLLTYPNGAGGTITKGISPDFGGYFSFDSIPIGNQDIYVIYSPSNDTLKRFVSVTPKSVLYDEYLLSDNYWFGTVGP
;
A
#
# COMPACT_ATOMS: atom_id res chain seq x y z
N MET A 1 -25.17 24.15 78.22
CA MET A 1 -25.44 23.71 76.83
C MET A 1 -25.34 24.94 75.92
N ILE A 2 -24.25 25.08 75.15
CA ILE A 2 -24.01 26.25 74.29
C ILE A 2 -24.79 26.06 72.98
N LYS A 3 -25.75 26.95 72.72
CA LYS A 3 -26.57 26.94 71.50
C LYS A 3 -25.73 27.51 70.36
N LYS A 4 -25.32 26.64 69.42
CA LYS A 4 -24.60 27.01 68.20
C LYS A 4 -25.54 27.88 67.34
N ILE A 5 -25.25 29.17 67.23
CA ILE A 5 -25.98 30.08 66.32
C ILE A 5 -25.57 29.69 64.89
N ARG A 6 -26.51 29.17 64.09
CA ARG A 6 -26.31 28.98 62.65
C ARG A 6 -26.36 30.34 61.99
N ASN A 7 -25.22 30.77 61.46
CA ASN A 7 -25.09 31.99 60.67
C ASN A 7 -25.60 31.71 59.25
N ASN A 8 -26.92 31.76 59.03
CA ASN A 8 -27.49 31.77 57.68
C ASN A 8 -27.30 33.17 57.09
N LYS A 9 -26.10 33.45 56.56
CA LYS A 9 -25.90 34.60 55.69
C LYS A 9 -26.61 34.31 54.37
N GLY A 10 -27.66 35.07 54.07
CA GLY A 10 -28.32 35.03 52.76
C GLY A 10 -27.34 35.46 51.68
N VAL A 11 -27.31 34.74 50.56
CA VAL A 11 -26.50 35.12 49.39
C VAL A 11 -27.03 36.44 48.87
N THR A 12 -26.14 37.41 48.68
CA THR A 12 -26.56 38.72 48.15
C THR A 12 -26.86 38.62 46.66
N LEU A 13 -27.83 39.39 46.15
CA LEU A 13 -28.15 39.40 44.73
C LEU A 13 -26.89 39.70 43.88
N ILE A 14 -26.04 40.60 44.35
CA ILE A 14 -24.80 40.97 43.67
C ILE A 14 -23.80 39.80 43.59
N GLU A 15 -23.72 38.96 44.62
CA GLU A 15 -22.84 37.79 44.64
C GLU A 15 -23.28 36.71 43.66
N VAL A 16 -24.60 36.46 43.56
CA VAL A 16 -25.16 35.54 42.54
C VAL A 16 -24.93 36.11 41.14
N VAL A 17 -25.18 37.40 40.93
CA VAL A 17 -24.98 38.04 39.63
C VAL A 17 -23.51 38.00 39.21
N MET A 18 -22.59 38.32 40.12
CA MET A 18 -21.14 38.21 39.86
C MET A 18 -20.73 36.77 39.55
N ALA A 19 -21.23 35.78 40.29
CA ALA A 19 -20.90 34.37 40.03
C ALA A 19 -21.39 33.92 38.65
N VAL A 20 -22.60 34.31 38.24
CA VAL A 20 -23.13 33.99 36.91
C VAL A 20 -22.35 34.70 35.79
N VAL A 21 -21.94 35.95 36.00
CA VAL A 21 -21.11 36.69 35.03
C VAL A 21 -19.74 36.03 34.86
N ILE A 22 -19.06 35.69 35.97
CA ILE A 22 -17.75 35.02 35.93
C ILE A 22 -17.89 33.63 35.27
N ALA A 23 -18.93 32.87 35.62
CA ALA A 23 -19.19 31.57 34.99
C ALA A 23 -19.44 31.70 33.48
N GLY A 24 -20.17 32.72 33.04
CA GLY A 24 -20.41 32.99 31.62
C GLY A 24 -19.12 33.31 30.85
N ILE A 25 -18.22 34.12 31.43
CA ILE A 25 -16.93 34.45 30.82
C ILE A 25 -16.05 33.20 30.71
N LEU A 26 -15.97 32.40 31.78
CA LEU A 26 -15.19 31.16 31.79
C LEU A 26 -15.75 30.13 30.79
N ALA A 27 -17.08 29.98 30.71
CA ALA A 27 -17.72 29.10 29.75
C ALA A 27 -17.41 29.51 28.30
N ALA A 28 -17.48 30.80 27.97
CA ALA A 28 -17.16 31.29 26.62
C ALA A 28 -15.68 31.12 26.25
N ALA A 29 -14.77 31.23 27.22
CA ALA A 29 -13.35 30.93 27.01
C ALA A 29 -13.11 29.42 26.80
N ALA A 30 -13.76 28.58 27.61
CA ALA A 30 -13.67 27.11 27.52
C ALA A 30 -14.21 26.59 26.19
N MET A 31 -15.35 27.10 25.71
CA MET A 31 -15.92 26.71 24.41
C MET A 31 -14.97 26.99 23.25
N ARG A 32 -14.31 28.15 23.23
CA ARG A 32 -13.30 28.49 22.20
C ARG A 32 -12.11 27.54 22.21
N SER A 33 -11.69 27.08 23.38
CA SER A 33 -10.62 26.08 23.49
C SER A 33 -11.07 24.71 22.99
N ALA A 34 -12.29 24.29 23.35
CA ALA A 34 -12.85 23.00 22.95
C ALA A 34 -13.01 22.87 21.43
N THR A 35 -13.39 23.94 20.73
CA THR A 35 -13.50 23.93 19.26
C THR A 35 -12.14 23.68 18.60
N THR A 36 -11.08 24.37 19.04
CA THR A 36 -9.74 24.19 18.47
C THR A 36 -9.20 22.77 18.72
N ILE A 37 -9.40 22.23 19.92
CA ILE A 37 -8.98 20.85 20.25
C ILE A 37 -9.71 19.85 19.36
N THR A 38 -11.01 20.03 19.14
CA THR A 38 -11.82 19.13 18.30
C THR A 38 -11.37 19.18 16.84
N GLU A 39 -11.11 20.38 16.30
CA GLU A 39 -10.66 20.52 14.90
C GLU A 39 -9.26 19.95 14.68
N THR A 40 -8.34 20.14 15.63
CA THR A 40 -7.02 19.49 15.58
C THR A 40 -7.17 17.97 15.64
N ALA A 41 -8.01 17.45 16.53
CA ALA A 41 -8.25 16.01 16.64
C ALA A 41 -8.83 15.41 15.34
N ARG A 42 -9.81 16.08 14.72
CA ARG A 42 -10.38 15.69 13.42
C ARG A 42 -9.35 15.69 12.30
N THR A 43 -8.50 16.72 12.27
CA THR A 43 -7.43 16.84 11.28
C THR A 43 -6.43 15.70 11.40
N GLU A 44 -5.98 15.38 12.61
CA GLU A 44 -5.03 14.29 12.83
C GLU A 44 -5.67 12.93 12.53
N LEU A 45 -6.92 12.70 12.94
CA LEU A 45 -7.67 11.49 12.61
C LEU A 45 -7.78 11.28 11.09
N THR A 46 -8.14 12.33 10.36
CA THR A 46 -8.26 12.33 8.90
C THR A 46 -6.93 11.97 8.24
N LYS A 47 -5.81 12.55 8.70
CA LYS A 47 -4.47 12.21 8.16
C LYS A 47 -4.12 10.75 8.43
N THR A 48 -4.42 10.22 9.61
CA THR A 48 -4.21 8.81 9.93
C THR A 48 -5.03 7.90 9.02
N GLU A 49 -6.31 8.21 8.81
CA GLU A 49 -7.18 7.45 7.91
C GLU A 49 -6.71 7.49 6.46
N MET A 50 -6.28 8.65 5.96
CA MET A 50 -5.71 8.77 4.62
C MET A 50 -4.45 7.93 4.46
N ASN A 51 -3.63 7.82 5.51
CA ASN A 51 -2.45 6.97 5.53
C ASN A 51 -2.82 5.47 5.55
N ASP A 52 -3.84 5.09 6.31
CA ASP A 52 -4.37 3.72 6.32
C ASP A 52 -4.92 3.34 4.93
N ILE A 53 -5.62 4.25 4.26
CA ILE A 53 -6.10 4.08 2.88
C ILE A 53 -4.90 3.95 1.92
N ALA A 54 -3.86 4.77 2.07
CA ALA A 54 -2.66 4.66 1.25
C ALA A 54 -2.01 3.27 1.40
N TYR A 55 -1.86 2.77 2.63
CA TYR A 55 -1.37 1.40 2.86
C TYR A 55 -2.29 0.34 2.29
N ALA A 56 -3.62 0.50 2.35
CA ALA A 56 -4.53 -0.44 1.70
C ALA A 56 -4.36 -0.47 0.16
N ILE A 57 -4.00 0.66 -0.46
CA ILE A 57 -3.80 0.77 -1.91
C ILE A 57 -2.45 0.17 -2.33
N VAL A 58 -1.34 0.63 -1.75
CA VAL A 58 0.02 0.26 -2.22
C VAL A 58 0.79 -0.64 -1.27
N GLY A 59 0.20 -1.02 -0.13
CA GLY A 59 0.82 -1.79 0.94
C GLY A 59 1.64 -0.93 1.90
N ASN A 60 1.97 -1.49 3.06
CA ASN A 60 2.90 -0.92 4.03
C ASN A 60 4.34 -1.39 3.76
N ASP A 61 5.25 -0.44 3.54
CA ASP A 61 6.66 -0.69 3.27
C ASP A 61 7.45 -1.20 4.49
N ASN A 62 6.93 -0.97 5.70
CA ASN A 62 7.54 -1.45 6.96
C ASN A 62 7.30 -2.95 7.19
N LEU A 63 6.33 -3.56 6.50
CA LEU A 63 6.04 -4.98 6.60
C LEU A 63 6.98 -5.78 5.69
N GLN A 64 8.16 -6.06 6.23
CA GLN A 64 9.21 -6.83 5.55
C GLN A 64 9.54 -8.10 6.32
N ASN A 65 9.84 -9.18 5.61
CA ASN A 65 10.43 -10.39 6.17
C ASN A 65 11.78 -10.63 5.49
N ASN A 66 12.85 -10.77 6.27
CA ASN A 66 14.21 -10.90 5.76
C ASN A 66 14.61 -9.80 4.75
N HIS A 67 14.23 -8.54 5.00
CA HIS A 67 14.43 -7.37 4.11
C HIS A 67 13.66 -7.44 2.77
N ILE A 68 12.77 -8.40 2.62
CA ILE A 68 11.88 -8.51 1.46
C ILE A 68 10.50 -7.99 1.86
N ARG A 69 9.97 -7.07 1.07
CA ARG A 69 8.65 -6.49 1.29
C ARG A 69 7.56 -7.53 1.02
N ASN A 70 6.64 -7.68 1.97
CA ASN A 70 5.58 -8.69 1.89
C ASN A 70 4.18 -8.10 1.66
N ASP A 71 4.01 -6.79 1.85
CA ASP A 71 2.72 -6.13 1.68
C ASP A 71 2.77 -5.09 0.56
N PHE A 72 1.89 -5.26 -0.44
CA PHE A 72 1.75 -4.40 -1.60
C PHE A 72 0.30 -3.93 -1.84
N GLY A 73 -0.60 -4.22 -0.90
CA GLY A 73 -2.01 -3.79 -0.96
C GLY A 73 -2.73 -4.22 -2.25
N TYR A 74 -3.79 -3.47 -2.58
CA TYR A 74 -4.61 -3.70 -3.77
C TYR A 74 -3.78 -3.72 -5.06
N VAL A 75 -2.85 -2.77 -5.23
CA VAL A 75 -2.08 -2.66 -6.48
C VAL A 75 -1.17 -3.88 -6.68
N GLY A 76 -0.59 -4.41 -5.60
CA GLY A 76 0.23 -5.61 -5.65
C GLY A 76 -0.51 -6.87 -6.07
N ASP A 77 -1.78 -6.98 -5.66
CA ASP A 77 -2.61 -8.14 -5.94
C ASP A 77 -3.33 -8.07 -7.28
N ILE A 78 -3.76 -6.87 -7.70
CA ILE A 78 -4.55 -6.68 -8.92
C ILE A 78 -3.68 -6.24 -10.10
N GLY A 79 -2.58 -5.52 -9.86
CA GLY A 79 -1.75 -4.94 -10.91
C GLY A 79 -2.35 -3.68 -11.53
N ALA A 80 -3.27 -3.01 -10.83
CA ALA A 80 -3.91 -1.76 -11.24
C ALA A 80 -4.25 -0.90 -10.02
N MET A 81 -4.41 0.40 -10.22
CA MET A 81 -5.00 1.26 -9.19
C MET A 81 -6.47 0.86 -8.96
N PRO A 82 -6.99 0.97 -7.73
CA PRO A 82 -8.40 0.72 -7.49
C PRO A 82 -9.25 1.77 -8.24
N PRO A 83 -10.41 1.37 -8.80
CA PRO A 83 -11.29 2.32 -9.47
C PRO A 83 -11.89 3.35 -8.50
N ASP A 84 -12.10 2.95 -7.26
CA ASP A 84 -12.62 3.77 -6.16
C ASP A 84 -12.22 3.14 -4.82
N LEU A 85 -12.51 3.83 -3.70
CA LEU A 85 -12.19 3.31 -2.37
C LEU A 85 -13.00 2.07 -2.00
N SER A 86 -14.15 1.81 -2.63
CA SER A 86 -14.97 0.63 -2.32
C SER A 86 -14.30 -0.69 -2.72
N ALA A 87 -13.45 -0.66 -3.75
CA ALA A 87 -12.61 -1.78 -4.18
C ALA A 87 -11.60 -2.25 -3.11
N LEU A 88 -11.32 -1.42 -2.10
CA LEU A 88 -10.46 -1.80 -0.98
C LEU A 88 -11.18 -2.70 0.04
N MET A 89 -12.51 -2.61 0.10
CA MET A 89 -13.33 -3.38 1.04
C MET A 89 -14.04 -4.56 0.34
N THR A 90 -14.54 -4.34 -0.87
CA THR A 90 -15.31 -5.33 -1.62
C THR A 90 -14.62 -5.62 -2.93
N ASN A 91 -14.56 -6.90 -3.31
CA ASN A 91 -14.00 -7.31 -4.59
C ASN A 91 -14.82 -6.69 -5.76
N PRO A 92 -14.23 -5.77 -6.56
CA PRO A 92 -14.98 -4.93 -7.50
C PRO A 92 -15.41 -5.63 -8.80
N GLY A 93 -15.14 -6.94 -8.94
CA GLY A 93 -15.51 -7.69 -10.14
C GLY A 93 -15.35 -9.20 -10.03
N GLY A 94 -15.32 -9.76 -8.82
CA GLY A 94 -15.05 -11.19 -8.63
C GLY A 94 -13.62 -11.59 -9.02
N TYR A 95 -12.69 -10.65 -8.91
CA TYR A 95 -11.27 -10.81 -9.25
C TYR A 95 -10.67 -11.95 -8.45
N THR A 96 -10.02 -12.89 -9.14
CA THR A 96 -9.42 -14.07 -8.52
C THR A 96 -8.14 -13.76 -7.76
N THR A 97 -7.44 -12.69 -8.15
CA THR A 97 -6.21 -12.26 -7.50
C THR A 97 -6.44 -11.34 -6.29
N TRP A 98 -7.66 -10.87 -6.07
CA TRP A 98 -8.00 -10.00 -4.95
C TRP A 98 -7.90 -10.75 -3.61
N LYS A 99 -7.08 -10.24 -2.68
CA LYS A 99 -6.86 -10.84 -1.35
C LYS A 99 -7.35 -9.96 -0.19
N GLY A 100 -8.16 -8.96 -0.50
CA GLY A 100 -8.76 -8.10 0.50
C GLY A 100 -9.77 -8.83 1.40
N PRO A 101 -10.50 -8.08 2.25
CA PRO A 101 -10.51 -6.63 2.35
C PRO A 101 -9.17 -6.06 2.85
N TYR A 102 -8.72 -4.96 2.23
CA TYR A 102 -7.47 -4.26 2.56
C TYR A 102 -7.66 -3.19 3.63
N ILE A 103 -8.90 -2.77 3.86
CA ILE A 103 -9.28 -1.85 4.92
C ILE A 103 -10.38 -2.49 5.75
N ASN A 104 -10.36 -2.26 7.07
CA ASN A 104 -11.39 -2.76 7.97
C ASN A 104 -12.36 -1.63 8.31
N ASN A 105 -13.65 -1.96 8.34
CA ASN A 105 -14.63 -1.05 8.89
C ASN A 105 -14.54 -1.06 10.43
N ARG A 106 -14.30 0.11 11.05
CA ARG A 106 -14.14 0.21 12.52
C ARG A 106 -15.44 -0.12 13.24
N PHE A 107 -16.60 0.08 12.60
CA PHE A 107 -17.90 -0.29 13.12
C PHE A 107 -18.71 -1.03 12.06
N ALA A 108 -19.04 -2.30 12.31
CA ALA A 108 -19.80 -3.15 11.39
C ALA A 108 -21.17 -2.57 10.97
N GLN A 109 -21.68 -1.56 11.69
CA GLN A 109 -22.95 -0.89 11.45
C GLN A 109 -22.84 0.34 10.53
N THR A 110 -21.62 0.81 10.22
CA THR A 110 -21.38 2.05 9.47
C THR A 110 -20.58 1.74 8.20
N SER A 111 -21.23 1.26 7.14
CA SER A 111 -20.54 0.74 5.94
C SER A 111 -19.67 1.73 5.15
N SER A 112 -19.72 3.03 5.47
CA SER A 112 -19.02 4.10 4.76
C SER A 112 -17.89 4.78 5.54
N ASP A 113 -17.56 4.29 6.74
CA ASP A 113 -16.62 4.95 7.67
C ASP A 113 -15.25 5.25 7.03
N TYR A 114 -14.73 4.33 6.22
CA TYR A 114 -13.44 4.49 5.53
C TYR A 114 -13.49 5.38 4.28
N THR A 115 -14.68 5.80 3.85
CA THR A 115 -14.87 6.66 2.66
C THR A 115 -15.09 8.12 3.03
N GLN A 116 -15.22 8.42 4.32
CA GLN A 116 -15.54 9.75 4.84
C GLN A 116 -14.44 10.21 5.80
N ASP A 117 -14.21 11.52 5.83
CA ASP A 117 -13.32 12.15 6.78
C ASP A 117 -13.98 12.37 8.15
N ALA A 118 -13.21 12.91 9.10
CA ALA A 118 -13.68 13.15 10.47
C ALA A 118 -14.81 14.21 10.59
N TRP A 119 -15.17 14.89 9.49
CA TRP A 119 -16.33 15.78 9.39
C TRP A 119 -17.53 15.14 8.68
N GLY A 120 -17.41 13.87 8.27
CA GLY A 120 -18.45 13.12 7.56
C GLY A 120 -18.51 13.43 6.06
N ILE A 121 -17.48 14.07 5.49
CA ILE A 121 -17.41 14.40 4.06
C ILE A 121 -16.60 13.32 3.35
N SER A 122 -17.10 12.85 2.20
CA SER A 122 -16.42 11.79 1.45
C SER A 122 -15.05 12.22 0.93
N TYR A 123 -14.07 11.33 1.04
CA TYR A 123 -12.78 11.49 0.38
C TYR A 123 -12.94 11.49 -1.14
N THR A 124 -12.19 12.34 -1.82
CA THR A 124 -12.00 12.26 -3.26
C THR A 124 -10.70 11.51 -3.55
N PHE A 125 -10.79 10.42 -4.31
CA PHE A 125 -9.64 9.64 -4.73
C PHE A 125 -9.43 9.81 -6.25
N SER A 126 -8.24 10.24 -6.65
CA SER A 126 -7.91 10.46 -8.06
C SER A 126 -6.44 10.18 -8.31
N GLY A 127 -6.16 9.15 -9.11
CA GLY A 127 -4.80 8.74 -9.45
C GLY A 127 -4.04 8.29 -8.20
N VAL A 128 -3.19 9.18 -7.67
CA VAL A 128 -2.35 8.94 -6.48
C VAL A 128 -2.68 9.86 -5.31
N ASP A 129 -3.70 10.70 -5.47
CA ASP A 129 -4.09 11.70 -4.46
C ASP A 129 -5.40 11.26 -3.78
N ILE A 130 -5.37 11.30 -2.44
CA ILE A 130 -6.55 11.25 -1.59
C ILE A 130 -6.77 12.67 -1.06
N THR A 131 -7.99 13.19 -1.18
CA THR A 131 -8.31 14.56 -0.76
C THR A 131 -9.50 14.57 0.20
N SER A 132 -9.33 15.22 1.35
CA SER A 132 -10.43 15.62 2.25
C SER A 132 -10.68 17.12 2.12
N SER A 133 -11.96 17.51 2.16
CA SER A 133 -12.39 18.91 2.13
C SER A 133 -13.22 19.31 3.35
N GLY A 134 -13.39 18.42 4.34
CA GLY A 134 -14.25 18.63 5.51
C GLY A 134 -13.83 19.77 6.44
N SER A 135 -12.53 20.06 6.52
CA SER A 135 -11.99 21.13 7.38
C SER A 135 -12.28 22.56 6.89
N GLY A 136 -12.86 22.71 5.70
CA GLY A 136 -12.98 24.00 4.99
C GLY A 136 -11.72 24.38 4.20
N SER A 137 -10.62 23.65 4.37
CA SER A 137 -9.45 23.65 3.49
C SER A 137 -9.13 22.23 3.02
N SER A 138 -8.55 22.09 1.84
CA SER A 138 -8.19 20.76 1.33
C SER A 138 -6.98 20.18 2.05
N ILE A 139 -7.13 18.97 2.56
CA ILE A 139 -6.03 18.13 3.04
C ILE A 139 -5.77 17.10 1.95
N VAL A 140 -4.57 17.10 1.38
CA VAL A 140 -4.17 16.18 0.30
C VAL A 140 -3.10 15.24 0.84
N HIS A 141 -3.34 13.94 0.69
CA HIS A 141 -2.37 12.89 0.97
C HIS A 141 -1.96 12.26 -0.37
N LYS A 142 -0.67 12.36 -0.69
CA LYS A 142 -0.10 11.78 -1.90
C LYS A 142 0.47 10.40 -1.58
N ILE A 143 -0.05 9.38 -2.25
CA ILE A 143 0.44 7.99 -2.12
C ILE A 143 1.80 7.84 -2.83
N GLY A 144 2.00 8.59 -3.91
CA GLY A 144 3.26 8.68 -4.65
C GLY A 144 3.21 9.78 -5.71
N GLU A 145 4.26 9.90 -6.52
CA GLU A 145 4.32 10.97 -7.54
C GLU A 145 3.42 10.71 -8.76
N ALA A 146 3.25 9.44 -9.15
CA ALA A 146 2.46 9.04 -10.32
C ALA A 146 2.02 7.59 -10.23
N THR A 147 0.91 7.24 -10.87
CA THR A 147 0.42 5.86 -10.97
C THR A 147 1.44 4.94 -11.65
N THR A 148 2.22 5.47 -12.60
CA THR A 148 3.27 4.73 -13.30
C THR A 148 4.37 4.23 -12.38
N ASN A 149 4.64 4.88 -11.24
CA ASN A 149 5.60 4.37 -10.27
C ASN A 149 5.17 3.02 -9.67
N PHE A 150 3.87 2.74 -9.66
CA PHE A 150 3.32 1.50 -9.14
C PHE A 150 3.05 0.47 -10.23
N LEU A 151 2.82 0.91 -11.48
CA LEU A 151 2.40 0.03 -12.57
C LEU A 151 3.49 -0.26 -13.61
N ILE A 152 4.54 0.56 -13.67
CA ILE A 152 5.58 0.49 -14.69
C ILE A 152 6.95 0.40 -14.02
N ASN A 153 7.33 -0.83 -13.67
CA ASN A 153 8.66 -1.16 -13.17
C ASN A 153 9.38 -2.11 -14.12
N LYS A 154 10.68 -2.30 -13.90
CA LYS A 154 11.54 -3.16 -14.72
C LYS A 154 12.11 -4.30 -13.89
N VAL A 155 12.01 -5.53 -14.41
CA VAL A 155 12.64 -6.73 -13.86
C VAL A 155 13.63 -7.25 -14.89
N SER A 156 14.89 -7.37 -14.52
CA SER A 156 15.94 -7.88 -15.40
C SER A 156 16.86 -8.82 -14.64
N GLY A 157 17.73 -9.50 -15.37
CA GLY A 157 18.69 -10.39 -14.76
C GLY A 157 19.53 -11.12 -15.79
N ASN A 158 20.47 -11.91 -15.28
CA ASN A 158 21.31 -12.79 -16.07
C ASN A 158 21.08 -14.25 -15.66
N ILE A 159 21.18 -15.15 -16.63
CA ILE A 159 21.06 -16.59 -16.43
C ILE A 159 22.40 -17.25 -16.69
N TYR A 160 22.77 -18.12 -15.77
CA TYR A 160 24.02 -18.86 -15.79
C TYR A 160 23.79 -20.34 -15.52
N ASP A 161 24.75 -21.16 -15.94
CA ASP A 161 24.89 -22.53 -15.46
C ASP A 161 25.26 -22.57 -13.97
N SER A 162 25.28 -23.76 -13.38
CA SER A 162 25.78 -23.96 -12.02
C SER A 162 27.23 -23.48 -11.81
N ASP A 163 28.04 -23.44 -12.87
CA ASP A 163 29.42 -22.94 -12.85
C ASP A 163 29.60 -21.44 -13.18
N GLY A 164 28.49 -20.71 -13.39
CA GLY A 164 28.50 -19.28 -13.71
C GLY A 164 28.61 -18.94 -15.19
N THR A 165 28.53 -19.93 -16.08
CA THR A 165 28.70 -19.71 -17.52
C THR A 165 27.40 -19.28 -18.19
N PRO A 166 27.41 -18.24 -19.05
CA PRO A 166 26.23 -17.85 -19.80
C PRO A 166 25.91 -18.84 -20.92
N PRO A 167 24.67 -18.87 -21.43
CA PRO A 167 24.22 -19.84 -22.43
C PRO A 167 24.94 -19.77 -23.78
N GLY A 168 25.54 -18.63 -24.13
CA GLY A 168 26.17 -18.43 -25.43
C GLY A 168 25.17 -18.47 -26.59
N SER A 169 25.69 -18.47 -27.83
CA SER A 169 24.87 -18.44 -29.04
C SER A 169 24.10 -19.75 -29.30
N ILE A 170 24.58 -20.87 -28.74
CA ILE A 170 24.01 -22.21 -28.98
C ILE A 170 22.79 -22.44 -28.10
N TYR A 171 22.85 -22.11 -26.81
CA TYR A 171 21.82 -22.49 -25.85
C TYR A 171 20.83 -21.38 -25.49
N LYS A 172 21.06 -20.12 -25.91
CA LYS A 172 20.15 -19.00 -25.59
C LYS A 172 18.68 -19.26 -25.94
N ASP A 173 18.44 -19.94 -27.06
CA ASP A 173 17.09 -20.24 -27.56
C ASP A 173 16.48 -21.50 -26.90
N SER A 174 17.28 -22.23 -26.10
CA SER A 174 16.82 -23.36 -25.28
C SER A 174 16.30 -22.91 -23.91
N ILE A 175 16.51 -21.64 -23.55
CA ILE A 175 16.09 -21.06 -22.29
C ILE A 175 14.85 -20.18 -22.51
N SER A 176 13.87 -20.37 -21.65
CA SER A 176 12.69 -19.51 -21.55
C SER A 176 12.58 -18.94 -20.14
N VAL A 177 12.51 -17.62 -20.05
CA VAL A 177 12.20 -16.91 -18.81
C VAL A 177 10.73 -16.53 -18.83
N LEU A 178 9.97 -16.98 -17.85
CA LEU A 178 8.55 -16.67 -17.71
C LEU A 178 8.34 -15.84 -16.44
N LEU A 179 7.77 -14.65 -16.57
CA LEU A 179 7.38 -13.80 -15.45
C LEU A 179 5.85 -13.75 -15.38
N THR A 180 5.28 -14.19 -14.26
CA THR A 180 3.83 -14.17 -14.01
C THR A 180 3.48 -13.09 -13.00
N TYR A 181 2.54 -12.22 -13.37
CA TYR A 181 2.10 -11.11 -12.54
C TYR A 181 0.62 -10.75 -12.78
N PRO A 182 -0.03 -10.00 -11.88
CA PRO A 182 -1.42 -9.58 -12.05
C PRO A 182 -1.63 -8.71 -13.31
N ASN A 183 -2.73 -8.95 -14.03
CA ASN A 183 -2.99 -8.34 -15.33
C ASN A 183 -3.76 -6.99 -15.27
N GLY A 184 -4.06 -6.49 -14.07
CA GLY A 184 -4.87 -5.27 -13.88
C GLY A 184 -6.39 -5.47 -13.98
N ALA A 185 -6.84 -6.67 -14.36
CA ALA A 185 -8.24 -7.03 -14.59
C ALA A 185 -8.71 -8.19 -13.69
N GLY A 186 -8.00 -8.43 -12.58
CA GLY A 186 -8.36 -9.45 -11.59
C GLY A 186 -7.90 -10.87 -11.90
N GLY A 187 -7.02 -11.05 -12.88
CA GLY A 187 -6.34 -12.31 -13.18
C GLY A 187 -4.82 -12.13 -13.23
N THR A 188 -4.10 -13.16 -13.68
CA THR A 188 -2.67 -13.09 -13.94
C THR A 188 -2.37 -13.18 -15.43
N ILE A 189 -1.21 -12.68 -15.82
CA ILE A 189 -0.63 -12.84 -17.15
C ILE A 189 0.81 -13.35 -16.99
N THR A 190 1.26 -14.19 -17.92
CA THR A 190 2.63 -14.66 -18.00
C THR A 190 3.30 -14.08 -19.24
N LYS A 191 4.36 -13.30 -19.07
CA LYS A 191 5.23 -12.85 -20.15
C LYS A 191 6.40 -13.83 -20.27
N GLY A 192 6.73 -14.25 -21.49
CA GLY A 192 7.86 -15.14 -21.77
C GLY A 192 8.88 -14.48 -22.70
N ILE A 193 10.17 -14.59 -22.39
CA ILE A 193 11.26 -14.18 -23.29
C ILE A 193 12.40 -15.20 -23.29
N SER A 194 13.17 -15.26 -24.37
CA SER A 194 14.47 -15.92 -24.37
C SER A 194 15.57 -14.90 -24.04
N PRO A 195 16.58 -15.26 -23.24
CA PRO A 195 17.70 -14.38 -22.94
C PRO A 195 18.56 -14.14 -24.19
N ASP A 196 19.46 -13.15 -24.11
CA ASP A 196 20.52 -13.00 -25.09
C ASP A 196 21.63 -14.06 -24.90
N PHE A 197 22.66 -14.02 -25.76
CA PHE A 197 23.80 -14.96 -25.65
C PHE A 197 24.60 -14.81 -24.36
N GLY A 198 24.52 -13.65 -23.69
CA GLY A 198 25.13 -13.39 -22.39
C GLY A 198 24.24 -13.80 -21.21
N GLY A 199 23.04 -14.35 -21.48
CA GLY A 199 22.08 -14.74 -20.47
C GLY A 199 21.18 -13.58 -19.99
N TYR A 200 21.33 -12.37 -20.54
CA TYR A 200 20.56 -11.21 -20.09
C TYR A 200 19.11 -11.29 -20.56
N PHE A 201 18.20 -10.94 -19.66
CA PHE A 201 16.78 -10.78 -19.95
C PHE A 201 16.21 -9.53 -19.28
N SER A 202 15.10 -9.02 -19.81
CA SER A 202 14.44 -7.83 -19.29
C SER A 202 12.94 -7.83 -19.58
N PHE A 203 12.14 -7.59 -18.54
CA PHE A 203 10.71 -7.32 -18.59
C PHE A 203 10.43 -5.89 -18.17
N ASP A 204 9.52 -5.24 -18.88
CA ASP A 204 8.99 -3.91 -18.56
C ASP A 204 7.51 -3.95 -18.18
N SER A 205 7.00 -2.78 -17.77
CA SER A 205 5.58 -2.59 -17.43
C SER A 205 5.10 -3.61 -16.40
N ILE A 206 5.93 -3.84 -15.39
CA ILE A 206 5.63 -4.77 -14.29
C ILE A 206 5.05 -3.97 -13.12
N PRO A 207 3.84 -4.32 -12.63
CA PRO A 207 3.30 -3.68 -11.44
C PRO A 207 4.11 -4.08 -10.21
N ILE A 208 4.04 -3.24 -9.17
CA ILE A 208 4.58 -3.59 -7.85
C ILE A 208 3.93 -4.88 -7.34
N GLY A 209 4.61 -5.59 -6.45
CA GLY A 209 4.12 -6.86 -5.92
C GLY A 209 5.19 -7.94 -5.88
N ASN A 210 4.82 -9.07 -5.29
CA ASN A 210 5.63 -10.28 -5.32
C ASN A 210 5.22 -11.11 -6.52
N GLN A 211 6.12 -11.21 -7.50
CA GLN A 211 5.87 -11.87 -8.78
C GLN A 211 6.64 -13.18 -8.89
N ASP A 212 6.06 -14.16 -9.59
CA ASP A 212 6.72 -15.44 -9.84
C ASP A 212 7.56 -15.36 -11.11
N ILE A 213 8.82 -15.77 -11.02
CA ILE A 213 9.69 -15.96 -12.18
C ILE A 213 10.12 -17.42 -12.29
N TYR A 214 10.06 -17.92 -13.52
CA TYR A 214 10.49 -19.26 -13.89
C TYR A 214 11.58 -19.14 -14.95
N VAL A 215 12.70 -19.82 -14.74
CA VAL A 215 13.72 -20.03 -15.78
C VAL A 215 13.65 -21.49 -16.15
N ILE A 216 13.32 -21.77 -17.41
CA ILE A 216 13.12 -23.12 -17.93
C ILE A 216 14.19 -23.39 -18.98
N TYR A 217 14.97 -24.45 -18.78
CA TYR A 217 15.84 -25.02 -19.79
C TYR A 217 15.13 -26.22 -20.45
N SER A 218 14.69 -26.02 -21.68
CA SER A 218 13.78 -26.94 -22.37
C SER A 218 14.37 -28.33 -22.67
N PRO A 219 15.67 -28.48 -23.04
CA PRO A 219 16.24 -29.79 -23.39
C PRO A 219 16.21 -30.83 -22.25
N SER A 220 16.39 -30.42 -21.00
CA SER A 220 16.29 -31.32 -19.83
C SER A 220 15.02 -31.13 -19.01
N ASN A 221 14.19 -30.15 -19.34
CA ASN A 221 13.06 -29.68 -18.54
C ASN A 221 13.45 -29.20 -17.13
N ASP A 222 14.68 -28.70 -16.94
CA ASP A 222 15.07 -28.06 -15.69
C ASP A 222 14.32 -26.73 -15.53
N THR A 223 13.71 -26.54 -14.37
CA THR A 223 12.90 -25.37 -14.05
C THR A 223 13.32 -24.78 -12.72
N LEU A 224 13.94 -23.61 -12.77
CA LEU A 224 14.21 -22.79 -11.60
C LEU A 224 13.02 -21.87 -11.33
N LYS A 225 12.39 -22.02 -10.16
CA LYS A 225 11.36 -21.09 -9.67
C LYS A 225 11.95 -20.14 -8.62
N ARG A 226 11.68 -18.84 -8.77
CA ARG A 226 12.01 -17.78 -7.81
C ARG A 226 10.85 -16.79 -7.69
N PHE A 227 10.91 -15.96 -6.65
CA PHE A 227 10.01 -14.83 -6.46
C PHE A 227 10.83 -13.55 -6.57
N VAL A 228 10.24 -12.51 -7.17
CA VAL A 228 10.85 -11.19 -7.28
C VAL A 228 9.92 -10.16 -6.67
N SER A 229 10.44 -9.38 -5.73
CA SER A 229 9.68 -8.34 -5.04
C SER A 229 9.87 -6.99 -5.71
N VAL A 230 8.88 -6.59 -6.50
CA VAL A 230 8.89 -5.36 -7.29
C VAL A 230 8.40 -4.19 -6.44
N THR A 231 9.31 -3.31 -6.05
CA THR A 231 8.99 -2.09 -5.28
C THR A 231 8.66 -0.91 -6.21
N PRO A 232 8.02 0.17 -5.72
CA PRO A 232 7.69 1.31 -6.56
C PRO A 232 8.92 1.96 -7.23
N LYS A 233 8.80 2.33 -8.50
CA LYS A 233 9.86 2.97 -9.31
C LYS A 233 11.16 2.15 -9.34
N SER A 234 11.05 0.82 -9.31
CA SER A 234 12.21 -0.07 -9.24
C SER A 234 12.71 -0.52 -10.61
N VAL A 235 14.04 -0.66 -10.68
CA VAL A 235 14.73 -1.40 -11.73
C VAL A 235 15.48 -2.52 -11.03
N LEU A 236 14.92 -3.72 -11.09
CA LEU A 236 15.45 -4.88 -10.40
C LEU A 236 16.40 -5.65 -11.31
N TYR A 237 17.49 -6.13 -10.71
CA TYR A 237 18.45 -7.03 -11.32
C TYR A 237 18.71 -8.18 -10.37
N ASP A 238 18.69 -9.40 -10.89
CA ASP A 238 19.05 -10.61 -10.14
C ASP A 238 19.76 -11.63 -11.04
N GLU A 239 20.48 -12.56 -10.44
CA GLU A 239 21.22 -13.60 -11.13
C GLU A 239 20.63 -14.98 -10.87
N TYR A 240 20.44 -15.75 -11.93
CA TYR A 240 19.74 -17.02 -11.90
C TYR A 240 20.70 -18.12 -12.32
N LEU A 241 21.08 -18.98 -11.36
CA LEU A 241 21.92 -20.14 -11.63
C LEU A 241 21.03 -21.38 -11.76
N LEU A 242 21.21 -22.11 -12.85
CA LEU A 242 20.61 -23.43 -13.02
C LEU A 242 21.24 -24.46 -12.07
N SER A 243 20.53 -25.58 -11.89
CA SER A 243 20.91 -26.59 -10.89
C SER A 243 22.11 -27.45 -11.31
N ASP A 244 22.27 -27.66 -12.60
CA ASP A 244 23.35 -28.46 -13.20
C ASP A 244 24.13 -27.64 -14.24
N ASN A 245 25.16 -28.27 -14.83
CA ASN A 245 25.87 -27.73 -15.98
C ASN A 245 25.33 -28.31 -17.29
N TYR A 246 24.68 -27.48 -18.10
CA TYR A 246 24.06 -27.87 -19.36
C TYR A 246 24.83 -27.46 -20.61
N TRP A 247 25.60 -26.36 -20.56
CA TRP A 247 26.29 -25.86 -21.76
C TRP A 247 27.69 -26.45 -21.94
N PHE A 248 28.29 -26.96 -20.86
CA PHE A 248 29.58 -27.65 -20.90
C PHE A 248 29.41 -29.16 -20.87
N GLY A 249 29.22 -29.70 -22.07
CA GLY A 249 29.08 -31.12 -22.31
C GLY A 249 29.65 -31.61 -23.64
N THR A 250 30.66 -30.95 -24.23
CA THR A 250 31.54 -31.56 -25.26
C THR A 250 32.73 -30.64 -25.55
N VAL A 251 33.82 -30.69 -24.79
CA VAL A 251 35.20 -30.93 -25.29
C VAL A 251 36.06 -31.32 -24.07
N GLY A 252 36.07 -32.61 -23.72
CA GLY A 252 37.26 -33.17 -23.10
C GLY A 252 38.20 -33.59 -24.23
N PRO A 253 39.49 -33.19 -24.25
CA PRO A 253 40.48 -33.91 -25.03
C PRO A 253 40.61 -35.36 -24.56
#